data_AF-A0A0L6J3D7-F1
#
_entry.id   AF-A0A0L6J3D7-F1
#
_cell.length_a   1.000
_cell.length_b   1.000
_cell.length_c   1.000
_cell.angle_alpha   90.00
_cell.angle_beta   90.00
_cell.angle_gamma   90.00
#
_symmetry.space_group_name_H-M   'P 1'
#
loop_
_entity.id
_entity.type
_entity.pdbx_description
1 polymer ?
#
loop_
_entity_poly.entity_id
_entity_poly.type
_entity_poly.pdbx_seq_one_letter_code
_entity_poly.pdbx_strand_id
1 'polypeptide(L)' 'MYERIDSFAVVELLLETESEVEKAVGRYVPLADESILDSTRSPLHRLQDWFDYVAQAVARG' A
#
# COMPACT_ATOMS: atom_id res chain seq x y z
N MET A 1 -22.39 -0.66 -1.13
CA MET A 1 -22.02 -0.74 0.29
C MET A 1 -20.53 -1.10 0.41
N TYR A 2 -19.66 -0.26 -0.15
CA TYR A 2 -18.19 -0.33 -0.03
C TYR A 2 -17.66 1.08 0.35
N GLU A 3 -18.50 1.89 1.02
CA GLU A 3 -18.24 3.33 1.20
C GLU A 3 -17.35 3.67 2.40
N ARG A 4 -16.94 2.67 3.19
CA ARG A 4 -15.97 2.86 4.26
C ARG A 4 -15.17 1.57 4.41
N ILE A 5 -14.17 1.38 3.54
CA ILE A 5 -12.95 0.77 4.09
C ILE A 5 -12.53 1.77 5.16
N ASP A 6 -12.53 1.36 6.43
CA ASP A 6 -12.12 2.23 7.53
C ASP A 6 -10.75 2.80 7.17
N SER A 7 -10.68 4.12 6.98
CA SER A 7 -9.44 4.80 6.57
C SER A 7 -8.28 4.48 7.50
N PHE A 8 -8.58 4.13 8.76
CA PHE A 8 -7.62 3.60 9.73
C PHE A 8 -7.04 2.23 9.36
N ALA A 9 -7.86 1.28 8.90
CA ALA A 9 -7.39 -0.04 8.51
C ALA A 9 -6.46 0.02 7.29
N VAL A 10 -6.69 0.98 6.38
CA VAL A 10 -5.79 1.24 5.25
C VAL A 10 -4.43 1.75 5.72
N VAL A 11 -4.43 2.71 6.65
CA VAL A 11 -3.20 3.27 7.22
C VAL A 11 -2.41 2.19 7.96
N GLU A 12 -3.09 1.33 8.73
CA GLU A 12 -2.45 0.23 9.45
C GLU A 12 -1.82 -0.78 8.47
N LEU A 13 -2.54 -1.17 7.41
CA LEU A 13 -2.01 -2.03 6.36
C LEU A 13 -0.77 -1.42 5.69
N LEU A 14 -0.78 -0.12 5.42
CA LEU A 14 0.35 0.59 4.83
C LEU A 14 1.57 0.53 5.74
N LEU A 15 1.42 0.94 7.00
CA LEU A 15 2.52 0.98 7.96
C LEU A 15 3.12 -0.40 8.21
N GLU A 16 2.28 -1.42 8.36
CA GLU A 16 2.73 -2.79 8.54
C GLU A 16 3.51 -3.28 7.30
N THR A 17 2.99 -3.00 6.10
CA THR A 17 3.66 -3.41 4.86
C THR A 17 4.98 -2.67 4.66
N GLU A 18 5.05 -1.37 4.94
CA GLU A 18 6.29 -0.58 4.90
C GLU A 18 7.35 -1.17 5.85
N SER A 19 6.95 -1.54 7.08
CA SER A 19 7.82 -2.16 8.08
C SER A 19 8.34 -3.53 7.62
N GLU A 20 7.48 -4.39 7.08
CA GLU A 20 7.88 -5.71 6.59
C GLU A 20 8.76 -5.62 5.34
N VAL A 21 8.46 -4.69 4.42
CA VAL A 21 9.28 -4.42 3.24
C VAL A 21 10.65 -3.86 3.65
N GLU A 22 10.70 -2.94 4.61
CA GLU A 22 11.96 -2.40 5.13
C GLU A 22 12.84 -3.51 5.73
N LYS A 23 12.26 -4.41 6.53
CA LYS A 23 12.98 -5.58 7.07
C LYS A 23 13.50 -6.51 5.96
N ALA A 24 12.72 -6.70 4.90
CA ALA A 24 13.07 -7.61 3.80
C ALA A 24 14.14 -7.04 2.86
N VAL A 25 14.07 -5.74 2.55
CA VAL A 25 14.93 -5.08 1.55
C VAL A 25 16.12 -4.36 2.20
N GLY A 26 16.05 -4.08 3.51
CA GLY A 26 17.08 -3.36 4.26
C GLY A 26 17.09 -1.85 4.03
N ARG A 27 16.02 -1.30 3.45
CA ARG A 27 15.81 0.14 3.22
C ARG A 27 14.33 0.48 3.34
N TYR A 28 14.04 1.67 3.84
CA TYR A 28 12.67 2.19 3.90
C TYR A 28 12.12 2.43 2.48
N VAL A 29 10.94 1.87 2.19
CA VAL A 29 10.22 2.05 0.93
C VAL A 29 8.86 2.66 1.27
N PRO A 30 8.63 3.96 0.99
CA PRO A 30 7.35 4.60 1.25
C PRO A 30 6.29 4.02 0.31
N LEU A 31 5.22 3.49 0.90
CA LEU A 31 4.05 3.01 0.19
C LEU A 31 2.93 4.05 0.22
N ALA A 32 2.92 5.01 1.14
CA ALA A 32 1.93 6.09 1.15
C ALA A 32 2.11 7.09 -0.02
N ASP A 33 1.44 6.83 -1.14
CA ASP A 33 1.35 7.67 -2.34
C ASP A 33 -0.05 8.32 -2.48
N GLU A 34 -0.15 9.49 -3.15
CA GLU A 34 -1.42 10.18 -3.45
C GLU A 34 -2.46 9.26 -4.14
N SER A 35 -1.99 8.26 -4.88
CA SER A 35 -2.83 7.27 -5.56
C SER A 35 -3.58 6.29 -4.65
N ILE A 36 -3.18 6.12 -3.39
CA ILE A 36 -3.88 5.20 -2.45
C ILE A 36 -5.23 5.77 -1.99
N LEU A 37 -5.31 7.08 -1.85
CA LEU A 37 -6.52 7.81 -1.46
C LEU A 37 -7.42 8.13 -2.67
N ASP A 38 -6.98 7.83 -3.89
CA ASP A 38 -7.78 7.95 -5.11
C ASP A 38 -8.81 6.80 -5.16
N SER A 39 -10.06 7.14 -4.86
CA SER A 39 -11.19 6.22 -4.80
C SER A 39 -11.53 5.54 -6.13
N THR A 40 -10.89 5.94 -7.24
CA THR A 40 -11.02 5.31 -8.56
C THR A 40 -9.83 4.44 -8.97
N ARG A 41 -8.66 4.60 -8.34
CA ARG A 41 -7.43 3.87 -8.70
C ARG A 41 -6.77 3.14 -7.55
N SER A 42 -7.41 3.12 -6.38
CA SER A 42 -6.83 2.54 -5.17
C SER A 42 -6.42 1.08 -5.44
N PRO A 43 -5.14 0.72 -5.22
CA PRO A 43 -4.65 -0.66 -5.37
C PRO A 43 -5.30 -1.62 -4.35
N LEU A 44 -6.11 -1.10 -3.42
CA LEU A 44 -6.84 -1.84 -2.41
C LEU A 44 -8.15 -2.47 -2.94
N HIS A 45 -8.51 -2.21 -4.20
CA HIS A 45 -9.69 -2.82 -4.83
C HIS A 45 -9.57 -4.34 -4.98
N ARG A 46 -8.35 -4.84 -5.21
CA ARG A 46 -8.05 -6.28 -5.31
C ARG A 46 -6.70 -6.56 -4.67
N LEU A 47 -6.58 -7.70 -3.98
CA LEU A 47 -5.31 -8.12 -3.38
C LEU A 47 -4.16 -8.21 -4.38
N GLN A 48 -4.45 -8.60 -5.63
CA GLN A 48 -3.42 -8.70 -6.67
C GLN A 48 -2.88 -7.32 -7.07
N ASP A 49 -3.76 -6.32 -7.19
CA ASP A 49 -3.38 -4.94 -7.51
C ASP A 49 -2.50 -4.35 -6.38
N TRP A 50 -2.75 -4.75 -5.13
CA TRP A 50 -1.92 -4.40 -3.97
C TRP A 50 -0.51 -5.00 -4.04
N PHE A 51 -0.40 -6.29 -4.37
CA PHE A 51 0.92 -6.92 -4.52
C PHE A 51 1.73 -6.30 -5.66
N ASP A 52 1.09 -6.04 -6.80
CA ASP A 52 1.73 -5.39 -7.94
C ASP A 52 2.18 -3.97 -7.59
N TYR A 53 1.39 -3.24 -6.80
CA TYR A 53 1.73 -1.91 -6.29
C TYR A 53 2.97 -1.95 -5.39
N VAL A 54 3.00 -2.83 -4.38
CA VAL A 54 4.14 -2.98 -3.47
C VAL A 54 5.39 -3.41 -4.22
N ALA A 55 5.28 -4.37 -5.15
CA ALA A 55 6.40 -4.82 -5.98
C ALA A 55 6.99 -3.68 -6.82
N GLN A 56 6.14 -2.83 -7.41
CA GLN A 56 6.59 -1.65 -8.14
C GLN A 56 7.27 -0.63 -7.23
N ALA A 57 6.74 -0.37 -6.03
CA ALA A 57 7.34 0.54 -5.07
C ALA A 57 8.74 0.06 -4.64
N VAL A 58 8.89 -1.24 -4.34
CA VAL A 58 10.17 -1.86 -4.01
C VAL A 58 11.19 -1.75 -5.15
N ALA A 59 10.75 -1.85 -6.40
CA ALA A 59 11.61 -1.74 -7.58
C ALA A 59 12.03 -0.29 -7.90
N ARG A 60 11.30 0.72 -7.41
CA ARG A 60 11.61 2.15 -7.62
C ARG A 60 12.54 2.74 -6.54
N GLY A 61 12.44 2.27 -5.30
CA GLY A 61 13.37 2.59 -4.21
C GLY A 61 14.67 1.82 -4.31
#